data_AF-A0A6I9UJA4-F1
#
_entry.id   AF-A0A6I9UJA4-F1
#
_cell.length_a   1.000
_cell.length_b   1.000
_cell.length_c   1.000
_cell.angle_alpha   90.00
_cell.angle_beta   90.00
_cell.angle_gamma   90.00
#
_symmetry.space_group_name_H-M   'P 1'
#
loop_
_entity.id
_entity.type
_entity.pdbx_description
1 polymer ?
#
loop_
_entity_poly.entity_id
_entity_poly.type
_entity_poly.pdbx_seq_one_letter_code
_entity_poly.pdbx_strand_id
1 'polypeptide(L)'
;MHPATVPPPQPATAPPSSSEVLEEITHLLSEISDSPHWSENPLLPPLLPALLSTLRRVETLCQHCSDASFSRGKLLMQSDLDMAAGWLSKQINDLELLLRSGVLHQSTAIVLSRPNPSSSKEELTFFIKDLFTRLQIGGLEFKRKGLESLIQLLSDDDKSAALVAKEGNVGCLISLLDLNAHDSLRELAVHAVSLLVSSGDLPRKIVFEEGALGPLLRIIDCSSAPIKEKASMAVESITADPDNAWAISAYGGVPTLIELCKSGSLAAQSHAIGAIRNVCTVEDIRVALAEEGAVPVLIQLLVSGNASAQGKAANCITILASTGEYFRNLLLQEKGLQRLLHLFHECPTADTLEHVLSAICSLSASDTSYRVLSGSTMFIIRIAELIKHGNIRLQHISTSLLAKLSITDSNKIAIAGCMGSLLKLMESVKPDGMQEVATKALVSLLSVKANRKELVREEKNLMRLVQMLDPKNDLVSEKFPVAVVAAIMAGGSQGCRKKLMAAGVYGHLQRLAEMDVAGAKKALQRLSGNRLTSIFSRNWRE
;
A
#
# COMPACT_ATOMS: atom_id res chain seq x y z
N MET A 1 -9.95 19.42 -35.75
CA MET A 1 -10.24 20.29 -34.59
C MET A 1 -11.59 20.96 -34.84
N HIS A 2 -12.67 20.36 -34.36
CA HIS A 2 -13.98 21.00 -34.27
C HIS A 2 -14.15 21.51 -32.84
N PRO A 3 -14.56 22.77 -32.61
CA PRO A 3 -14.82 23.26 -31.27
C PRO A 3 -16.15 22.70 -30.77
N ALA A 4 -16.11 22.03 -29.61
CA ALA A 4 -17.30 21.59 -28.91
C ALA A 4 -18.04 22.81 -28.35
N THR A 5 -19.26 23.03 -28.84
CA THR A 5 -20.22 23.99 -28.31
C THR A 5 -20.67 23.57 -26.91
N VAL A 6 -20.36 24.40 -25.92
CA VAL A 6 -20.87 24.32 -24.54
C VAL A 6 -22.39 24.55 -24.57
N PRO A 7 -23.21 23.70 -23.93
CA PRO A 7 -24.64 23.94 -23.82
C PRO A 7 -24.91 25.16 -22.92
N PRO A 8 -25.96 25.94 -23.20
CA PRO A 8 -26.27 27.12 -22.40
C PRO A 8 -26.63 26.73 -20.95
N PRO A 9 -26.35 27.59 -19.96
CA PRO A 9 -26.74 27.35 -18.58
C PRO A 9 -28.26 27.19 -18.49
N GLN A 10 -28.70 26.16 -17.78
CA GLN A 10 -30.12 26.01 -17.43
C GLN A 10 -30.58 27.26 -16.67
N PRO A 11 -31.79 27.78 -16.95
CA PRO A 11 -32.32 28.93 -16.23
C PRO A 11 -32.44 28.57 -14.75
N ALA A 12 -31.87 29.40 -13.87
CA ALA A 12 -32.10 29.33 -12.44
C ALA A 12 -33.62 29.34 -12.20
N THR A 13 -34.13 28.31 -11.54
CA THR A 13 -35.49 28.27 -11.02
C THR A 13 -35.70 29.53 -10.18
N ALA A 14 -36.78 30.28 -10.45
CA ALA A 14 -37.15 31.42 -9.63
C ALA A 14 -37.23 31.00 -8.16
N PRO A 15 -36.79 31.83 -7.20
CA PRO A 15 -36.94 31.52 -5.79
C PRO A 15 -38.43 31.28 -5.48
N PRO A 16 -38.77 30.23 -4.70
CA PRO A 16 -40.15 29.90 -4.40
C PRO A 16 -40.86 31.11 -3.79
N SER A 17 -42.13 31.30 -4.14
CA SER A 17 -42.92 32.37 -3.54
C SER A 17 -43.05 32.14 -2.04
N SER A 18 -43.16 33.21 -1.23
CA SER A 18 -43.25 33.08 0.24
C SER A 18 -44.43 32.20 0.69
N SER A 19 -45.48 32.08 -0.13
CA SER A 19 -46.59 31.16 0.09
C SER A 19 -46.20 29.70 -0.10
N GLU A 20 -45.39 29.37 -1.12
CA GLU A 20 -44.95 27.99 -1.40
C GLU A 20 -44.12 27.42 -0.24
N VAL A 21 -43.23 28.24 0.33
CA VAL A 21 -42.39 27.82 1.48
C VAL A 21 -43.23 27.50 2.72
N LEU A 22 -44.29 28.27 2.98
CA LEU A 22 -45.19 28.03 4.10
C LEU A 22 -46.08 26.82 3.86
N GLU A 23 -46.61 26.66 2.66
CA GLU A 23 -47.38 25.47 2.26
C GLU A 23 -46.55 24.20 2.41
N GLU A 24 -45.29 24.24 1.97
CA GLU A 24 -44.35 23.13 2.11
C GLU A 24 -44.08 22.77 3.58
N ILE A 25 -43.80 23.76 4.44
CA ILE A 25 -43.63 23.50 5.88
C ILE A 25 -44.90 22.89 6.49
N THR A 26 -46.08 23.40 6.14
CA THR A 26 -47.34 22.85 6.68
C THR A 26 -47.58 21.42 6.21
N HIS A 27 -47.25 21.11 4.96
CA HIS A 27 -47.35 19.76 4.41
C HIS A 27 -46.40 18.80 5.15
N LEU A 28 -45.13 19.18 5.31
CA LEU A 28 -44.12 18.37 6.02
C LEU A 28 -44.52 18.10 7.47
N LEU A 29 -45.06 19.11 8.17
CA LEU A 29 -45.54 18.93 9.54
C LEU A 29 -46.76 18.00 9.62
N SER A 30 -47.66 18.04 8.64
CA SER A 30 -48.79 17.11 8.54
C SER A 30 -48.29 15.68 8.39
N GLU A 31 -47.39 15.42 7.43
CA GLU A 31 -46.83 14.08 7.20
C GLU A 31 -46.07 13.54 8.43
N ILE A 32 -45.33 14.39 9.13
CA ILE A 32 -44.67 14.02 10.40
C ILE A 32 -45.72 13.63 11.44
N SER A 33 -46.80 14.40 11.57
CA SER A 33 -47.86 14.12 12.54
C SER A 33 -48.65 12.83 12.24
N ASP A 34 -48.72 12.45 10.96
CA ASP A 34 -49.36 11.23 10.47
C ASP A 34 -48.45 9.98 10.64
N SER A 35 -47.16 10.18 10.90
CA SER A 35 -46.18 9.08 11.02
C SER A 35 -46.27 8.35 12.38
N PRO A 36 -46.18 7.02 12.42
CA PRO A 36 -46.28 6.26 13.68
C PRO A 36 -45.01 6.43 14.52
N HIS A 37 -45.14 6.88 15.78
CA HIS A 37 -44.03 7.15 16.72
C HIS A 37 -43.35 8.53 16.63
N TRP A 38 -43.94 9.51 15.93
CA TRP A 38 -43.37 10.86 15.88
C TRP A 38 -43.20 11.50 17.27
N SER A 39 -44.15 11.29 18.20
CA SER A 39 -44.10 11.89 19.54
C SER A 39 -42.95 11.37 20.41
N GLU A 40 -42.45 10.17 20.12
CA GLU A 40 -41.38 9.50 20.88
C GLU A 40 -40.01 9.70 20.24
N ASN A 41 -39.93 10.24 19.02
CA ASN A 41 -38.68 10.34 18.31
C ASN A 41 -37.75 11.41 18.93
N PRO A 42 -36.51 11.05 19.31
CA PRO A 42 -35.63 11.96 20.03
C PRO A 42 -35.02 13.09 19.17
N LEU A 43 -35.19 13.06 17.84
CA LEU A 43 -34.72 14.11 16.92
C LEU A 43 -35.70 15.28 16.77
N LEU A 44 -36.98 15.10 17.09
CA LEU A 44 -37.99 16.15 16.97
C LEU A 44 -37.91 17.25 18.06
N PRO A 45 -37.62 16.93 19.34
CA PRO A 45 -37.48 17.94 20.40
C PRO A 45 -36.49 19.08 20.11
N PRO A 46 -35.34 18.88 19.43
CA PRO A 46 -34.50 19.99 19.01
C PRO A 46 -34.97 20.69 17.72
N LEU A 47 -35.60 19.98 16.78
CA LEU A 47 -35.99 20.51 15.47
C LEU A 47 -37.23 21.41 15.53
N LEU A 48 -38.29 21.00 16.21
CA LEU A 48 -39.54 21.76 16.26
C LEU A 48 -39.38 23.13 16.94
N PRO A 49 -38.67 23.27 18.08
CA PRO A 49 -38.40 24.58 18.66
C PRO A 49 -37.50 25.46 17.79
N ALA A 50 -36.55 24.88 17.04
CA ALA A 50 -35.70 25.62 16.12
C ALA A 50 -36.51 26.18 14.93
N LEU A 51 -37.41 25.37 14.37
CA LEU A 51 -38.38 25.82 13.37
C LEU A 51 -39.26 26.94 13.91
N LEU A 52 -39.86 26.77 15.10
CA LEU A 52 -40.70 27.79 15.73
C LEU A 52 -39.94 29.10 15.96
N SER A 53 -38.69 29.01 16.42
CA SER A 53 -37.82 30.18 16.60
C SER A 53 -37.54 30.89 15.27
N THR A 54 -37.28 30.13 14.22
CA THR A 54 -37.04 30.65 12.87
C THR A 54 -38.30 31.34 12.33
N LEU A 55 -39.46 30.72 12.44
CA LEU A 55 -40.75 31.28 12.02
C LEU A 55 -41.09 32.57 12.77
N ARG A 56 -40.87 32.62 14.10
CA ARG A 56 -41.05 33.86 14.88
C ARG A 56 -40.12 34.97 14.42
N ARG A 57 -38.87 34.64 14.04
CA ARG A 57 -37.91 35.63 13.54
C ARG A 57 -38.24 36.12 12.13
N VAL A 58 -38.82 35.26 11.30
CA VAL A 58 -39.37 35.64 10.00
C VAL A 58 -40.59 36.53 10.18
N GLU A 59 -41.50 36.20 11.10
CA GLU A 59 -42.69 37.00 11.42
C GLU A 59 -42.30 38.42 11.87
N THR A 60 -41.31 38.56 12.76
CA THR A 60 -40.84 39.89 13.16
C THR A 60 -40.25 40.65 11.97
N LEU A 61 -39.47 40.02 11.10
CA LEU A 61 -38.96 40.68 9.88
C LEU A 61 -40.10 41.15 8.96
N CYS A 62 -41.14 40.34 8.78
CA CYS A 62 -42.33 40.72 8.00
C CYS A 62 -43.08 41.92 8.60
N GLN A 63 -43.18 42.00 9.93
CA GLN A 63 -43.78 43.16 10.61
C GLN A 63 -42.96 44.44 10.35
N HIS A 64 -41.63 44.36 10.41
CA HIS A 64 -40.74 45.49 10.11
C HIS A 64 -40.80 45.91 8.63
N CYS A 65 -40.99 44.97 7.70
CA CYS A 65 -41.23 45.28 6.28
C CYS A 65 -42.54 46.05 6.06
N SER A 66 -43.53 45.82 6.92
CA SER A 66 -44.88 46.39 6.79
C SER A 66 -45.01 47.77 7.45
N ASP A 67 -44.04 48.17 8.27
CA ASP A 67 -44.03 49.46 8.96
C ASP A 67 -43.39 50.56 8.09
N ALA A 68 -44.23 51.49 7.62
CA ALA A 68 -43.82 52.61 6.78
C ALA A 68 -42.83 53.58 7.46
N SER A 69 -42.66 53.50 8.78
CA SER A 69 -41.72 54.32 9.56
C SER A 69 -40.33 53.70 9.74
N PHE A 70 -40.13 52.46 9.28
CA PHE A 70 -38.91 51.71 9.52
C PHE A 70 -37.74 52.19 8.63
N SER A 71 -36.71 52.78 9.24
CA SER A 71 -35.58 53.44 8.57
C SER A 71 -34.31 52.58 8.44
N ARG A 72 -34.43 51.26 8.57
CA ARG A 72 -33.28 50.34 8.47
C ARG A 72 -32.80 50.27 7.02
N GLY A 73 -31.49 50.36 6.79
CA GLY A 73 -30.91 50.44 5.45
C GLY A 73 -31.31 49.24 4.57
N LYS A 74 -31.69 49.50 3.31
CA LYS A 74 -32.19 48.49 2.35
C LYS A 74 -31.29 47.26 2.23
N LEU A 75 -29.96 47.45 2.19
CA LEU A 75 -28.98 46.36 2.09
C LEU A 75 -28.98 45.44 3.31
N LEU A 76 -29.16 46.01 4.51
CA LEU A 76 -29.20 45.24 5.74
C LEU A 76 -30.49 44.41 5.81
N MET A 77 -31.61 44.99 5.37
CA MET A 77 -32.88 44.27 5.31
C MET A 77 -32.83 43.13 4.28
N GLN A 78 -32.20 43.36 3.13
CA GLN A 78 -31.98 42.30 2.14
C GLN A 78 -31.15 41.16 2.73
N SER A 79 -30.04 41.46 3.43
CA SER A 79 -29.23 40.44 4.09
C SER A 79 -30.00 39.67 5.16
N ASP A 80 -30.85 40.35 5.95
CA ASP A 80 -31.69 39.70 6.97
C ASP A 80 -32.72 38.75 6.34
N LEU A 81 -33.31 39.14 5.21
CA LEU A 81 -34.23 38.30 4.43
C LEU A 81 -33.53 37.10 3.80
N ASP A 82 -32.34 37.29 3.21
CA ASP A 82 -31.56 36.21 2.61
C ASP A 82 -31.13 35.19 3.68
N MET A 83 -30.73 35.67 4.87
CA MET A 83 -30.45 34.80 6.01
C MET A 83 -31.69 34.04 6.48
N ALA A 84 -32.85 34.70 6.56
CA ALA A 84 -34.11 34.07 6.94
C ALA A 84 -34.55 32.99 5.95
N ALA A 85 -34.45 33.27 4.64
CA ALA A 85 -34.69 32.28 3.59
C ALA A 85 -33.74 31.08 3.73
N GLY A 86 -32.45 31.32 4.02
CA GLY A 86 -31.48 30.27 4.28
C GLY A 86 -31.82 29.41 5.50
N TRP A 87 -32.27 30.00 6.61
CA TRP A 87 -32.69 29.24 7.79
C TRP A 87 -33.94 28.41 7.54
N LEU A 88 -34.95 28.97 6.86
CA LEU A 88 -36.17 28.24 6.50
C LEU A 88 -35.86 27.07 5.57
N SER A 89 -35.07 27.31 4.53
CA SER A 89 -34.63 26.26 3.60
C SER A 89 -33.88 25.14 4.33
N LYS A 90 -33.03 25.50 5.31
CA LYS A 90 -32.37 24.51 6.16
C LYS A 90 -33.37 23.69 6.98
N GLN A 91 -34.34 24.34 7.63
CA GLN A 91 -35.35 23.63 8.42
C GLN A 91 -36.22 22.71 7.56
N ILE A 92 -36.61 23.16 6.36
CA ILE A 92 -37.32 22.33 5.38
C ILE A 92 -36.50 21.09 5.04
N ASN A 93 -35.22 21.26 4.66
CA ASN A 93 -34.34 20.14 4.35
C ASN A 93 -34.17 19.17 5.54
N ASP A 94 -34.09 19.68 6.77
CA ASP A 94 -33.95 18.86 7.97
C ASP A 94 -35.22 18.01 8.22
N LEU A 95 -36.41 18.58 8.01
CA LEU A 95 -37.70 17.88 8.11
C LEU A 95 -37.90 16.87 6.98
N GLU A 96 -37.56 17.25 5.75
CA GLU A 96 -37.58 16.34 4.59
C GLU A 96 -36.66 15.14 4.81
N LEU A 97 -35.44 15.37 5.32
CA LEU A 97 -34.51 14.30 5.62
C LEU A 97 -35.08 13.34 6.67
N LEU A 98 -35.69 13.88 7.73
CA LEU A 98 -36.32 13.08 8.76
C LEU A 98 -37.42 12.17 8.19
N LEU A 99 -38.26 12.69 7.29
CA LEU A 99 -39.30 11.90 6.62
C LEU A 99 -38.72 10.85 5.67
N ARG A 100 -37.84 11.25 4.75
CA ARG A 100 -37.22 10.37 3.74
C ARG A 100 -36.36 9.27 4.35
N SER A 101 -35.82 9.48 5.55
CA SER A 101 -35.03 8.48 6.28
C SER A 101 -35.86 7.28 6.74
N GLY A 102 -37.18 7.44 6.89
CA GLY A 102 -38.07 6.41 7.46
C GLY A 102 -37.94 6.23 8.98
N VAL A 103 -37.13 7.05 9.66
CA VAL A 103 -36.87 6.99 11.11
C VAL A 103 -38.13 7.22 11.94
N LEU A 104 -39.14 7.88 11.38
CA LEU A 104 -40.46 8.08 12.00
C LEU A 104 -41.43 6.92 11.77
N HIS A 105 -41.02 5.80 11.16
CA HIS A 105 -41.93 4.69 10.85
C HIS A 105 -41.57 3.38 11.57
N GLN A 106 -40.41 3.31 12.24
CA GLN A 106 -39.94 2.12 12.94
C GLN A 106 -39.67 2.41 14.41
N SER A 107 -40.24 1.61 15.31
CA SER A 107 -40.05 1.74 16.76
C SER A 107 -38.59 1.54 17.20
N THR A 108 -37.81 0.76 16.45
CA THR A 108 -36.36 0.55 16.66
C THR A 108 -35.53 1.79 16.36
N ALA A 109 -36.08 2.81 15.70
CA ALA A 109 -35.36 4.07 15.47
C ALA A 109 -35.46 5.05 16.66
N ILE A 110 -36.30 4.76 17.66
CA ILE A 110 -36.38 5.57 18.90
C ILE A 110 -35.13 5.32 19.76
N VAL A 111 -34.70 4.07 19.83
CA VAL A 111 -33.50 3.63 20.57
C VAL A 111 -32.52 3.08 19.56
N LEU A 112 -31.31 3.65 19.46
CA LEU A 112 -30.20 3.12 18.65
C LEU A 112 -29.89 1.67 19.05
N SER A 113 -30.65 0.74 18.46
CA SER A 113 -30.67 -0.67 18.79
C SER A 113 -30.01 -1.39 17.63
N ARG A 114 -28.96 -2.11 17.96
CA ARG A 114 -28.08 -2.67 16.93
C ARG A 114 -28.77 -3.82 16.21
N PRO A 115 -28.62 -3.91 14.89
CA PRO A 115 -28.97 -5.12 14.18
C PRO A 115 -28.13 -6.29 14.70
N ASN A 116 -28.75 -7.46 14.83
CA ASN A 116 -28.04 -8.68 15.23
C ASN A 116 -27.10 -9.13 14.09
N PRO A 117 -26.07 -9.95 14.38
CA PRO A 117 -25.20 -10.49 13.33
C PRO A 117 -25.95 -11.32 12.26
N SER A 118 -27.16 -11.78 12.57
CA SER A 118 -28.07 -12.50 11.67
C SER A 118 -29.12 -11.60 11.01
N SER A 119 -29.04 -10.28 11.18
CA SER A 119 -30.02 -9.34 10.64
C SER A 119 -30.01 -9.31 9.12
N SER A 120 -31.18 -9.00 8.56
CA SER A 120 -31.34 -8.86 7.11
C SER A 120 -30.56 -7.65 6.58
N LYS A 121 -30.22 -7.67 5.28
CA LYS A 121 -29.58 -6.53 4.61
C LYS A 121 -30.44 -5.26 4.68
N GLU A 122 -31.76 -5.41 4.70
CA GLU A 122 -32.72 -4.30 4.77
C GLU A 122 -32.70 -3.64 6.15
N GLU A 123 -32.69 -4.42 7.23
CA GLU A 123 -32.52 -3.90 8.60
C GLU A 123 -31.21 -3.14 8.75
N LEU A 124 -30.11 -3.69 8.21
CA LEU A 124 -28.81 -3.03 8.26
C LEU A 124 -28.78 -1.73 7.44
N THR A 125 -29.42 -1.73 6.27
CA THR A 125 -29.54 -0.52 5.43
C THR A 125 -30.35 0.56 6.14
N PHE A 126 -31.45 0.19 6.79
CA PHE A 126 -32.24 1.11 7.59
C PHE A 126 -31.42 1.67 8.77
N PHE A 127 -30.70 0.81 9.49
CA PHE A 127 -29.83 1.23 10.59
C PHE A 127 -28.77 2.24 10.13
N ILE A 128 -28.13 2.00 8.97
CA ILE A 128 -27.18 2.95 8.37
C ILE A 128 -27.88 4.28 8.06
N LYS A 129 -29.06 4.27 7.46
CA LYS A 129 -29.83 5.50 7.17
C LYS A 129 -30.20 6.26 8.44
N ASP A 130 -30.63 5.57 9.51
CA ASP A 130 -30.88 6.17 10.82
C ASP A 130 -29.61 6.83 11.38
N LEU A 131 -28.46 6.14 11.34
CA LEU A 131 -27.18 6.69 11.79
C LEU A 131 -26.84 7.99 11.05
N PHE A 132 -26.86 8.00 9.71
CA PHE A 132 -26.53 9.19 8.94
C PHE A 132 -27.55 10.32 9.12
N THR A 133 -28.82 9.99 9.32
CA THR A 133 -29.85 11.00 9.67
C THR A 133 -29.49 11.68 10.99
N ARG A 134 -29.13 10.92 12.03
CA ARG A 134 -28.64 11.49 13.30
C ARG A 134 -27.36 12.31 13.14
N LEU A 135 -26.46 11.93 12.24
CA LEU A 135 -25.25 12.70 11.95
C LEU A 135 -25.55 14.05 11.28
N GLN A 136 -26.55 14.10 10.41
CA GLN A 136 -26.95 15.30 9.67
C GLN A 136 -27.72 16.27 10.58
N ILE A 137 -28.85 15.82 11.15
CA ILE A 137 -29.81 16.69 11.85
C ILE A 137 -29.78 16.57 13.39
N GLY A 138 -29.12 15.56 13.94
CA GLY A 138 -29.06 15.35 15.39
C GLY A 138 -28.22 16.41 16.12
N GLY A 139 -28.55 16.65 17.39
CA GLY A 139 -27.69 17.41 18.31
C GLY A 139 -26.37 16.70 18.62
N LEU A 140 -25.46 17.37 19.32
CA LEU A 140 -24.10 16.86 19.59
C LEU A 140 -24.06 15.44 20.16
N GLU A 141 -24.94 15.13 21.11
CA GLU A 141 -25.03 13.80 21.72
C GLU A 141 -25.47 12.71 20.73
N PHE A 142 -26.42 13.03 19.84
CA PHE A 142 -26.89 12.10 18.82
C PHE A 142 -25.84 11.87 17.74
N LYS A 143 -25.10 12.93 17.35
CA LYS A 143 -23.97 12.80 16.42
C LYS A 143 -22.88 11.92 17.03
N ARG A 144 -22.55 12.12 18.31
CA ARG A 144 -21.56 11.30 19.02
C ARG A 144 -21.96 9.82 19.05
N LYS A 145 -23.15 9.51 19.57
CA LYS A 145 -23.67 8.13 19.64
C LYS A 145 -23.80 7.48 18.26
N GLY A 146 -24.18 8.27 17.25
CA GLY A 146 -24.22 7.85 15.85
C GLY A 146 -22.84 7.44 15.34
N LEU A 147 -21.82 8.28 15.55
CA LEU A 147 -20.44 7.96 15.16
C LEU A 147 -19.88 6.75 15.91
N GLU A 148 -20.09 6.65 17.22
CA GLU A 148 -19.67 5.49 18.02
C GLU A 148 -20.29 4.18 17.50
N SER A 149 -21.58 4.23 17.16
CA SER A 149 -22.30 3.07 16.60
C SER A 149 -21.82 2.74 15.20
N LEU A 150 -21.48 3.75 14.39
CA LEU A 150 -20.90 3.57 13.06
C LEU A 150 -19.50 2.94 13.14
N ILE A 151 -18.64 3.44 14.02
CA ILE A 151 -17.30 2.89 14.26
C ILE A 151 -17.39 1.42 14.65
N GLN A 152 -18.31 1.09 15.55
CA GLN A 152 -18.49 -0.28 15.96
C GLN A 152 -18.99 -1.17 14.81
N LEU A 153 -19.97 -0.70 14.03
CA LEU A 153 -20.43 -1.41 12.85
C LEU A 153 -19.27 -1.71 11.87
N LEU A 154 -18.44 -0.70 11.60
CA LEU A 154 -17.27 -0.81 10.71
C LEU A 154 -16.16 -1.70 11.28
N SER A 155 -16.12 -1.92 12.60
CA SER A 155 -15.12 -2.76 13.25
C SER A 155 -15.51 -4.23 13.26
N ASP A 156 -16.81 -4.54 13.18
CA ASP A 156 -17.34 -5.90 13.33
C ASP A 156 -17.36 -6.70 12.01
N ASP A 157 -17.58 -6.05 10.86
CA ASP A 157 -17.68 -6.72 9.55
C ASP A 157 -17.25 -5.82 8.37
N ASP A 158 -16.31 -6.30 7.55
CA ASP A 158 -15.84 -5.62 6.33
C ASP A 158 -16.97 -5.42 5.30
N LYS A 159 -17.97 -6.31 5.25
CA LYS A 159 -19.09 -6.16 4.30
C LYS A 159 -20.01 -5.01 4.67
N SER A 160 -20.10 -4.67 5.97
CA SER A 160 -20.88 -3.53 6.43
C SER A 160 -20.33 -2.22 5.87
N ALA A 161 -19.01 -2.11 5.69
CA ALA A 161 -18.36 -0.92 5.18
C ALA A 161 -18.72 -0.62 3.73
N ALA A 162 -18.85 -1.65 2.88
CA ALA A 162 -19.33 -1.51 1.50
C ALA A 162 -20.78 -1.00 1.47
N LEU A 163 -21.63 -1.45 2.40
CA LEU A 163 -23.00 -0.98 2.50
C LEU A 163 -23.07 0.45 3.04
N VAL A 164 -22.26 0.78 4.05
CA VAL A 164 -22.11 2.15 4.59
C VAL A 164 -21.67 3.12 3.50
N ALA A 165 -20.71 2.74 2.66
CA ALA A 165 -20.24 3.60 1.58
C ALA A 165 -21.31 3.82 0.50
N LYS A 166 -22.18 2.83 0.26
CA LYS A 166 -23.22 2.91 -0.77
C LYS A 166 -24.50 3.61 -0.30
N GLU A 167 -24.94 3.32 0.91
CA GLU A 167 -26.23 3.78 1.45
C GLU A 167 -26.08 4.96 2.40
N GLY A 168 -24.87 5.17 2.95
CA GLY A 168 -24.55 6.27 3.85
C GLY A 168 -24.16 7.54 3.12
N ASN A 169 -24.45 8.68 3.73
CA ASN A 169 -24.04 9.99 3.22
C ASN A 169 -22.57 10.26 3.63
N VAL A 170 -21.62 9.73 2.86
CA VAL A 170 -20.18 9.88 3.13
C VAL A 170 -19.77 11.35 3.14
N GLY A 171 -20.34 12.20 2.29
CA GLY A 171 -20.09 13.66 2.31
C GLY A 171 -20.40 14.32 3.66
N CYS A 172 -21.46 13.88 4.35
CA CYS A 172 -21.75 14.32 5.72
C CYS A 172 -20.65 13.88 6.70
N LEU A 173 -20.07 12.69 6.54
CA LEU A 173 -18.98 12.23 7.38
C LEU A 173 -17.70 13.06 7.12
N ILE A 174 -17.45 13.43 5.86
CA ILE A 174 -16.30 14.27 5.48
C ILE A 174 -16.47 15.71 6.00
N SER A 175 -17.69 16.25 6.01
CA SER A 175 -17.93 17.59 6.58
C SER A 175 -17.64 17.67 8.09
N LEU A 176 -17.79 16.55 8.81
CA LEU A 176 -17.40 16.45 10.23
C LEU A 176 -15.89 16.42 10.46
N LEU A 177 -15.07 16.32 9.41
CA LEU A 177 -13.62 16.47 9.46
C LEU A 177 -13.19 17.94 9.48
N ASP A 178 -14.10 18.90 9.24
CA ASP A 178 -13.74 20.32 9.25
C ASP A 178 -13.20 20.76 10.62
N LEU A 179 -12.24 21.69 10.64
CA LEU A 179 -11.62 22.19 11.87
C LEU A 179 -12.62 22.94 12.75
N ASN A 180 -13.70 23.45 12.16
CA ASN A 180 -14.79 24.12 12.86
C ASN A 180 -15.72 23.15 13.60
N ALA A 181 -15.63 21.84 13.35
CA ALA A 181 -16.39 20.84 14.09
C ALA A 181 -15.86 20.67 15.52
N HIS A 182 -16.73 20.25 16.44
CA HIS A 182 -16.33 19.90 17.80
C HIS A 182 -15.24 18.83 17.79
N ASP A 183 -14.15 19.05 18.55
CA ASP A 183 -12.98 18.17 18.58
C ASP A 183 -13.35 16.70 18.82
N SER A 184 -14.28 16.42 19.74
CA SER A 184 -14.73 15.05 20.03
C SER A 184 -15.43 14.38 18.85
N LEU A 185 -16.21 15.14 18.07
CA LEU A 185 -16.88 14.61 16.88
C LEU A 185 -15.89 14.41 15.74
N ARG A 186 -14.93 15.34 15.59
CA ARG A 186 -13.88 15.24 14.57
C ARG A 186 -13.02 13.99 14.79
N GLU A 187 -12.62 13.70 16.02
CA GLU A 187 -11.86 12.49 16.34
C GLU A 187 -12.61 11.20 15.96
N LEU A 188 -13.90 11.11 16.35
CA LEU A 188 -14.74 9.96 15.98
C LEU A 188 -14.96 9.88 14.47
N ALA A 189 -15.15 11.01 13.78
CA ALA A 189 -15.29 11.05 12.33
C ALA A 189 -14.02 10.57 11.62
N VAL A 190 -12.83 11.01 12.05
CA VAL A 190 -11.55 10.52 11.53
C VAL A 190 -11.42 9.02 11.73
N HIS A 191 -11.81 8.51 12.91
CA HIS A 191 -11.76 7.08 13.19
C HIS A 191 -12.70 6.29 12.27
N ALA A 192 -13.96 6.73 12.13
CA ALA A 192 -14.92 6.11 11.22
C ALA A 192 -14.42 6.10 9.76
N VAL A 193 -13.89 7.23 9.28
CA VAL A 193 -13.29 7.34 7.94
C VAL A 193 -12.11 6.39 7.79
N SER A 194 -11.22 6.30 8.77
CA SER A 194 -10.04 5.41 8.73
C SER A 194 -10.43 3.93 8.62
N LEU A 195 -11.49 3.50 9.30
CA LEU A 195 -12.01 2.15 9.19
C LEU A 195 -12.68 1.92 7.84
N LEU A 196 -13.49 2.89 7.39
CA LEU A 196 -14.20 2.82 6.12
C LEU A 196 -13.24 2.62 4.95
N VAL A 197 -12.19 3.42 4.82
CA VAL A 197 -11.22 3.30 3.70
C VAL A 197 -10.31 2.08 3.79
N SER A 198 -10.15 1.50 4.98
CA SER A 198 -9.30 0.33 5.20
C SER A 198 -10.00 -0.99 4.92
N SER A 199 -11.34 -0.99 4.85
CA SER A 199 -12.16 -2.18 4.64
C SER A 199 -12.17 -2.72 3.20
N GLY A 200 -11.94 -1.87 2.20
CA GLY A 200 -11.98 -2.30 0.80
C GLY A 200 -11.92 -1.18 -0.23
N ASP A 201 -11.89 -1.56 -1.51
CA ASP A 201 -11.65 -0.63 -2.62
C ASP A 201 -12.85 0.29 -2.90
N LEU A 202 -14.09 -0.24 -2.82
CA LEU A 202 -15.30 0.55 -3.06
C LEU A 202 -15.46 1.69 -2.02
N PRO A 203 -15.41 1.44 -0.69
CA PRO A 203 -15.45 2.52 0.29
C PRO A 203 -14.31 3.52 0.14
N ARG A 204 -13.10 3.05 -0.14
CA ARG A 204 -11.93 3.91 -0.36
C ARG A 204 -12.15 4.88 -1.53
N LYS A 205 -12.67 4.38 -2.65
CA LYS A 205 -12.99 5.20 -3.82
C LYS A 205 -14.01 6.27 -3.51
N ILE A 206 -15.14 5.90 -2.89
CA ILE A 206 -16.22 6.85 -2.55
C ILE A 206 -15.70 7.93 -1.59
N VAL A 207 -14.97 7.56 -0.54
CA VAL A 207 -14.38 8.53 0.40
C VAL A 207 -13.41 9.49 -0.28
N PHE A 208 -12.62 9.01 -1.25
CA PHE A 208 -11.74 9.87 -2.03
C PHE A 208 -12.52 10.83 -2.95
N GLU A 209 -13.54 10.34 -3.66
CA GLU A 209 -14.41 11.14 -4.54
C GLU A 209 -15.18 12.23 -3.77
N GLU A 210 -15.56 11.98 -2.52
CA GLU A 210 -16.15 12.96 -1.60
C GLU A 210 -15.14 13.98 -1.03
N GLY A 211 -13.87 13.93 -1.46
CA GLY A 211 -12.87 14.96 -1.14
C GLY A 211 -12.23 14.81 0.24
N ALA A 212 -12.18 13.61 0.82
CA ALA A 212 -11.65 13.40 2.17
C ALA A 212 -10.15 13.72 2.33
N LEU A 213 -9.35 13.61 1.25
CA LEU A 213 -7.89 13.67 1.34
C LEU A 213 -7.37 15.02 1.88
N GLY A 214 -7.89 16.14 1.38
CA GLY A 214 -7.49 17.47 1.84
C GLY A 214 -7.72 17.70 3.35
N PRO A 215 -8.96 17.48 3.86
CA PRO A 215 -9.25 17.55 5.29
C PRO A 215 -8.36 16.63 6.14
N LEU A 216 -8.11 15.39 5.69
CA LEU A 216 -7.25 14.44 6.41
C LEU A 216 -5.80 14.94 6.52
N LEU A 217 -5.23 15.46 5.43
CA LEU A 217 -3.88 16.05 5.44
C LEU A 217 -3.81 17.26 6.38
N ARG A 218 -4.81 18.14 6.38
CA ARG A 218 -4.88 19.28 7.31
C ARG A 218 -4.97 18.84 8.77
N ILE A 219 -5.72 17.77 9.06
CA ILE A 219 -5.79 17.19 10.40
C ILE A 219 -4.44 16.66 10.85
N ILE A 220 -3.68 16.00 9.96
CA ILE A 220 -2.32 15.53 10.24
C ILE A 220 -1.42 16.69 10.67
N ASP A 221 -1.58 17.87 10.09
CA ASP A 221 -0.73 19.03 10.40
C ASP A 221 -1.07 19.61 11.79
N CYS A 222 -2.36 19.85 12.07
CA CYS A 222 -2.80 20.68 13.20
C CYS A 222 -3.34 19.95 14.44
N SER A 223 -3.36 18.61 14.48
CA SER A 223 -4.08 17.86 15.55
C SER A 223 -3.19 17.16 16.58
N SER A 224 -3.79 16.54 17.60
CA SER A 224 -3.09 15.71 18.59
C SER A 224 -2.64 14.36 18.01
N ALA A 225 -1.65 13.73 18.65
CA ALA A 225 -1.03 12.49 18.17
C ALA A 225 -2.01 11.33 17.85
N PRO A 226 -3.05 11.04 18.67
CA PRO A 226 -3.99 9.95 18.37
C PRO A 226 -4.79 10.18 17.09
N ILE A 227 -5.21 11.43 16.85
CA ILE A 227 -5.98 11.80 15.66
C ILE A 227 -5.06 11.77 14.43
N LYS A 228 -3.81 12.26 14.55
CA LYS A 228 -2.81 12.17 13.47
C LYS A 228 -2.58 10.74 13.02
N GLU A 229 -2.52 9.78 13.96
CA GLU A 229 -2.38 8.36 13.65
C GLU A 229 -3.55 7.86 12.78
N LYS A 230 -4.79 8.07 13.20
CA LYS A 230 -5.98 7.63 12.45
C LYS A 230 -6.12 8.33 11.10
N ALA A 231 -5.81 9.63 11.03
CA ALA A 231 -5.80 10.37 9.78
C ALA A 231 -4.73 9.84 8.83
N SER A 232 -3.51 9.57 9.32
CA SER A 232 -2.44 9.01 8.52
C SER A 232 -2.73 7.58 8.04
N MET A 233 -3.41 6.77 8.85
CA MET A 233 -3.91 5.45 8.45
C MET A 233 -4.90 5.59 7.28
N ALA A 234 -5.84 6.53 7.37
CA ALA A 234 -6.77 6.79 6.27
C ALA A 234 -6.05 7.23 4.99
N VAL A 235 -5.05 8.09 5.09
CA VAL A 235 -4.23 8.55 3.95
C VAL A 235 -3.40 7.40 3.36
N GLU A 236 -2.78 6.52 4.17
CA GLU A 236 -2.10 5.32 3.67
C GLU A 236 -3.06 4.41 2.90
N SER A 237 -4.27 4.21 3.42
CA SER A 237 -5.29 3.40 2.75
C SER A 237 -5.76 4.04 1.44
N ILE A 238 -6.05 5.35 1.41
CA ILE A 238 -6.45 6.07 0.18
C ILE A 238 -5.38 5.97 -0.90
N THR A 239 -4.11 6.15 -0.52
CA THR A 239 -2.97 6.10 -1.44
C THR A 239 -2.61 4.70 -1.91
N ALA A 240 -3.19 3.63 -1.33
CA ALA A 240 -2.98 2.27 -1.81
C ALA A 240 -3.53 2.08 -3.24
N ASP A 241 -4.47 2.93 -3.66
CA ASP A 241 -4.90 3.03 -5.04
C ASP A 241 -3.94 3.96 -5.82
N PRO A 242 -3.23 3.45 -6.86
CA PRO A 242 -2.29 4.25 -7.64
C PRO A 242 -2.95 5.44 -8.36
N ASP A 243 -4.26 5.36 -8.67
CA ASP A 243 -4.99 6.46 -9.33
C ASP A 243 -5.15 7.68 -8.42
N ASN A 244 -4.97 7.50 -7.11
CA ASN A 244 -5.05 8.57 -6.11
C ASN A 244 -3.68 9.22 -5.83
N ALA A 245 -2.58 8.66 -6.36
CA ALA A 245 -1.23 9.08 -5.98
C ALA A 245 -0.96 10.57 -6.26
N TRP A 246 -1.38 11.06 -7.43
CA TRP A 246 -1.21 12.47 -7.84
C TRP A 246 -1.82 13.46 -6.84
N ALA A 247 -2.92 13.07 -6.19
CA ALA A 247 -3.66 13.94 -5.31
C ALA A 247 -2.85 14.35 -4.08
N ILE A 248 -1.90 13.51 -3.62
CA ILE A 248 -1.00 13.87 -2.53
C ILE A 248 -0.17 15.12 -2.87
N SER A 249 0.33 15.24 -4.10
CA SER A 249 1.06 16.44 -4.53
C SER A 249 0.11 17.62 -4.68
N ALA A 250 -1.06 17.42 -5.31
CA ALA A 250 -2.04 18.48 -5.54
C ALA A 250 -2.56 19.13 -4.24
N TYR A 251 -2.71 18.36 -3.16
CA TYR A 251 -3.12 18.86 -1.85
C TYR A 251 -1.94 19.29 -0.95
N GLY A 252 -0.71 19.34 -1.47
CA GLY A 252 0.47 19.72 -0.67
C GLY A 252 0.82 18.72 0.44
N GLY A 253 0.45 17.45 0.29
CA GLY A 253 0.60 16.43 1.32
C GLY A 253 2.01 15.89 1.49
N VAL A 254 2.92 16.07 0.52
CA VAL A 254 4.32 15.60 0.60
C VAL A 254 5.05 16.17 1.83
N PRO A 255 5.16 17.50 2.02
CA PRO A 255 5.80 18.06 3.21
C PRO A 255 5.12 17.63 4.52
N THR A 256 3.79 17.58 4.54
CA THR A 256 3.01 17.13 5.70
C THR A 256 3.34 15.69 6.11
N LEU A 257 3.45 14.78 5.14
CA LEU A 257 3.80 13.38 5.40
C LEU A 257 5.27 13.21 5.81
N ILE A 258 6.18 14.01 5.25
CA ILE A 258 7.60 14.03 5.66
C ILE A 258 7.72 14.52 7.10
N GLU A 259 7.03 15.58 7.48
CA GLU A 259 7.05 16.09 8.85
C GLU A 259 6.46 15.07 9.83
N LEU A 260 5.37 14.41 9.46
CA LEU A 260 4.81 13.32 10.27
C LEU A 260 5.79 12.15 10.44
N CYS A 261 6.60 11.84 9.41
CA CYS A 261 7.67 10.85 9.52
C CYS A 261 8.78 11.28 10.50
N LYS A 262 9.07 12.58 10.63
CA LYS A 262 10.10 13.11 11.54
C LYS A 262 9.64 13.13 13.00
N SER A 263 8.43 13.61 13.26
CA SER A 263 7.98 14.00 14.60
C SER A 263 6.72 13.27 15.10
N GLY A 264 6.11 12.40 14.29
CA GLY A 264 4.91 11.63 14.67
C GLY A 264 5.15 10.52 15.71
N SER A 265 4.06 9.96 16.24
CA SER A 265 4.11 8.72 17.03
C SER A 265 4.62 7.56 16.18
N LEU A 266 5.14 6.47 16.78
CA LEU A 266 5.64 5.32 16.01
C LEU A 266 4.61 4.73 15.05
N ALA A 267 3.32 4.75 15.43
CA ALA A 267 2.23 4.32 14.57
C ALA A 267 1.98 5.32 13.42
N ALA A 268 1.89 6.61 13.73
CA ALA A 268 1.70 7.65 12.72
C ALA A 268 2.88 7.72 11.73
N GLN A 269 4.12 7.57 12.19
CA GLN A 269 5.31 7.46 11.34
C GLN A 269 5.19 6.27 10.37
N SER A 270 4.73 5.11 10.84
CA SER A 270 4.54 3.91 10.00
C SER A 270 3.50 4.13 8.91
N HIS A 271 2.40 4.81 9.22
CA HIS A 271 1.37 5.13 8.24
C HIS A 271 1.83 6.22 7.26
N ALA A 272 2.51 7.25 7.74
CA ALA A 272 3.05 8.32 6.92
C ALA A 272 4.05 7.79 5.87
N ILE A 273 5.02 6.98 6.29
CA ILE A 273 5.97 6.35 5.36
C ILE A 273 5.27 5.35 4.43
N GLY A 274 4.19 4.73 4.90
CA GLY A 274 3.36 3.86 4.08
C GLY A 274 2.68 4.59 2.94
N ALA A 275 2.10 5.76 3.23
CA ALA A 275 1.53 6.64 2.22
C ALA A 275 2.60 7.10 1.22
N ILE A 276 3.75 7.58 1.70
CA ILE A 276 4.88 8.00 0.82
C ILE A 276 5.34 6.84 -0.08
N ARG A 277 5.50 5.63 0.47
CA ARG A 277 5.88 4.41 -0.28
C ARG A 277 4.88 4.12 -1.40
N ASN A 278 3.58 4.28 -1.17
CA ASN A 278 2.57 4.01 -2.20
C ASN A 278 2.69 4.95 -3.39
N VAL A 279 3.02 6.23 -3.13
CA VAL A 279 2.96 7.28 -4.14
C VAL A 279 4.31 7.63 -4.77
N CYS A 280 5.43 7.14 -4.21
CA CYS A 280 6.78 7.45 -4.72
C CYS A 280 7.12 6.79 -6.07
N THR A 281 6.17 6.10 -6.68
CA THR A 281 6.21 5.61 -8.08
C THR A 281 5.89 6.71 -9.10
N VAL A 282 5.30 7.83 -8.67
CA VAL A 282 5.03 9.02 -9.50
C VAL A 282 6.24 9.96 -9.52
N GLU A 283 6.62 10.45 -10.70
CA GLU A 283 7.82 11.30 -10.87
C GLU A 283 7.70 12.64 -10.13
N ASP A 284 6.60 13.37 -10.28
CA ASP A 284 6.40 14.67 -9.61
C ASP A 284 6.52 14.56 -8.08
N ILE A 285 6.05 13.44 -7.52
CA ILE A 285 6.15 13.17 -6.08
C ILE A 285 7.58 12.87 -5.69
N ARG A 286 8.35 12.14 -6.51
CA ARG A 286 9.78 11.95 -6.27
C ARG A 286 10.53 13.28 -6.27
N VAL A 287 10.26 14.15 -7.24
CA VAL A 287 10.87 15.49 -7.29
C VAL A 287 10.57 16.25 -6.01
N ALA A 288 9.31 16.30 -5.57
CA ALA A 288 8.92 16.91 -4.31
C ALA A 288 9.61 16.28 -3.09
N LEU A 289 9.72 14.94 -3.03
CA LEU A 289 10.45 14.24 -1.96
C LEU A 289 11.94 14.63 -1.91
N ALA A 290 12.57 14.88 -3.06
CA ALA A 290 13.95 15.33 -3.12
C ALA A 290 14.10 16.77 -2.61
N GLU A 291 13.22 17.67 -3.04
CA GLU A 291 13.22 19.09 -2.65
C GLU A 291 12.95 19.28 -1.15
N GLU A 292 12.04 18.48 -0.58
CA GLU A 292 11.68 18.49 0.84
C GLU A 292 12.66 17.71 1.74
N GLY A 293 13.74 17.16 1.18
CA GLY A 293 14.77 16.46 1.95
C GLY A 293 14.27 15.18 2.61
N ALA A 294 13.50 14.35 1.89
CA ALA A 294 12.95 13.10 2.45
C ALA A 294 14.02 12.06 2.78
N VAL A 295 15.15 12.02 2.06
CA VAL A 295 16.17 10.95 2.21
C VAL A 295 16.75 10.85 3.63
N PRO A 296 17.20 11.94 4.29
CA PRO A 296 17.60 11.89 5.70
C PRO A 296 16.52 11.31 6.62
N VAL A 297 15.24 11.63 6.38
CA VAL A 297 14.11 11.14 7.18
C VAL A 297 13.90 9.64 6.98
N LEU A 298 13.99 9.15 5.74
CA LEU A 298 13.92 7.72 5.45
C LEU A 298 15.01 6.96 6.20
N ILE A 299 16.23 7.49 6.22
CA ILE A 299 17.38 6.87 6.90
C ILE A 299 17.22 6.93 8.42
N GLN A 300 16.68 8.02 8.97
CA GLN A 300 16.32 8.13 10.38
C GLN A 300 15.28 7.06 10.77
N LEU A 301 14.25 6.84 9.95
CA LEU A 301 13.22 5.83 10.22
C LEU A 301 13.79 4.40 10.25
N LEU A 302 14.85 4.10 9.49
CA LEU A 302 15.57 2.82 9.60
C LEU A 302 16.30 2.63 10.95
N VAL A 303 16.45 3.69 11.75
CA VAL A 303 17.03 3.66 13.09
C VAL A 303 15.95 3.67 14.16
N SER A 304 15.07 4.68 14.14
CA SER A 304 14.16 4.99 15.23
C SER A 304 12.75 4.41 15.04
N GLY A 305 12.39 4.00 13.83
CA GLY A 305 11.07 3.47 13.53
C GLY A 305 10.83 2.08 14.13
N ASN A 306 9.57 1.72 14.34
CA ASN A 306 9.18 0.34 14.65
C ASN A 306 9.40 -0.58 13.42
N ALA A 307 9.29 -1.90 13.61
CA ALA A 307 9.55 -2.87 12.53
C ALA A 307 8.72 -2.61 11.25
N SER A 308 7.49 -2.12 11.40
CA SER A 308 6.61 -1.74 10.29
C SER A 308 7.14 -0.51 9.55
N ALA A 309 7.45 0.57 10.26
CA ALA A 309 8.02 1.79 9.67
C ALA A 309 9.38 1.51 9.01
N GLN A 310 10.24 0.70 9.63
CA GLN A 310 11.53 0.28 9.07
C GLN A 310 11.35 -0.48 7.75
N GLY A 311 10.43 -1.43 7.70
CA GLY A 311 10.14 -2.21 6.48
C GLY A 311 9.60 -1.33 5.35
N LYS A 312 8.66 -0.44 5.68
CA LYS A 312 8.09 0.51 4.72
C LYS A 312 9.12 1.53 4.22
N ALA A 313 9.99 2.03 5.11
CA ALA A 313 11.09 2.93 4.75
C ALA A 313 12.11 2.23 3.82
N ALA A 314 12.50 0.99 4.13
CA ALA A 314 13.38 0.21 3.27
C ALA A 314 12.75 -0.08 1.89
N ASN A 315 11.43 -0.31 1.85
CA ASN A 315 10.71 -0.46 0.58
C ASN A 315 10.71 0.85 -0.22
N CYS A 316 10.41 1.99 0.43
CA CYS A 316 10.49 3.29 -0.21
C CYS A 316 11.89 3.57 -0.76
N ILE A 317 12.95 3.25 -0.02
CA ILE A 317 14.34 3.35 -0.48
C ILE A 317 14.60 2.46 -1.70
N THR A 318 14.05 1.24 -1.73
CA THR A 318 14.16 0.34 -2.88
C THR A 318 13.59 0.98 -4.15
N ILE A 319 12.40 1.58 -4.06
CA ILE A 319 11.72 2.25 -5.18
C ILE A 319 12.57 3.45 -5.66
N LEU A 320 12.99 4.32 -4.75
CA LEU A 320 13.81 5.49 -5.07
C LEU A 320 15.15 5.10 -5.70
N ALA A 321 15.86 4.10 -5.13
CA ALA A 321 17.13 3.61 -5.65
C ALA A 321 16.99 2.92 -7.02
N SER A 322 15.83 2.34 -7.33
CA SER A 322 15.58 1.68 -8.61
C SER A 322 15.22 2.65 -9.74
N THR A 323 14.74 3.85 -9.40
CA THR A 323 14.25 4.82 -10.39
C THR A 323 15.39 5.50 -11.16
N GLY A 324 16.53 5.80 -10.52
CA GLY A 324 17.63 6.50 -11.19
C GLY A 324 18.87 6.73 -10.34
N GLU A 325 19.92 7.28 -10.96
CA GLU A 325 21.20 7.53 -10.28
C GLU A 325 21.12 8.65 -9.23
N TYR A 326 20.26 9.65 -9.43
CA TYR A 326 20.12 10.79 -8.52
C TYR A 326 19.80 10.34 -7.08
N PHE A 327 18.71 9.60 -6.88
CA PHE A 327 18.34 9.09 -5.56
C PHE A 327 19.35 8.08 -5.01
N ARG A 328 19.94 7.22 -5.87
CA ARG A 328 21.01 6.32 -5.42
C ARG A 328 22.18 7.10 -4.83
N ASN A 329 22.65 8.14 -5.51
CA ASN A 329 23.76 8.95 -5.04
C ASN A 329 23.41 9.68 -3.75
N LEU A 330 22.21 10.27 -3.65
CA LEU A 330 21.74 10.94 -2.43
C LEU A 330 21.66 9.98 -1.23
N LEU A 331 21.10 8.78 -1.44
CA LEU A 331 21.05 7.71 -0.43
C LEU A 331 22.44 7.27 0.03
N LEU A 332 23.42 7.22 -0.88
CA LEU A 332 24.79 6.85 -0.54
C LEU A 332 25.54 7.97 0.19
N GLN A 333 25.30 9.23 -0.17
CA GLN A 333 25.85 10.41 0.52
C GLN A 333 25.38 10.45 1.99
N GLU A 334 24.11 10.17 2.23
CA GLU A 334 23.50 10.10 3.56
C GLU A 334 23.82 8.79 4.33
N LYS A 335 24.81 8.00 3.87
CA LYS A 335 25.23 6.73 4.49
C LYS A 335 24.10 5.68 4.61
N GLY A 336 23.12 5.74 3.70
CA GLY A 336 21.97 4.84 3.68
C GLY A 336 22.37 3.36 3.56
N LEU A 337 23.43 3.03 2.80
CA LEU A 337 23.93 1.66 2.69
C LEU A 337 24.42 1.12 4.04
N GLN A 338 25.20 1.90 4.78
CA GLN A 338 25.72 1.50 6.09
C GLN A 338 24.57 1.28 7.08
N ARG A 339 23.54 2.15 7.03
CA ARG A 339 22.37 1.99 7.89
C ARG A 339 21.56 0.75 7.55
N LEU A 340 21.35 0.47 6.26
CA LEU A 340 20.69 -0.75 5.81
C LEU A 340 21.47 -2.01 6.18
N LEU A 341 22.81 -1.98 6.10
CA LEU A 341 23.65 -3.10 6.54
C LEU A 341 23.52 -3.35 8.05
N HIS A 342 23.51 -2.29 8.87
CA HIS A 342 23.28 -2.41 10.30
C HIS A 342 21.90 -3.04 10.60
N LEU A 343 20.85 -2.50 9.99
CA LEU A 343 19.50 -3.03 10.16
C LEU A 343 19.38 -4.47 9.63
N PHE A 344 20.04 -4.79 8.52
CA PHE A 344 20.10 -6.14 7.99
C PHE A 344 20.67 -7.12 9.00
N HIS A 345 21.62 -6.70 9.86
CA HIS A 345 22.20 -7.55 10.90
C HIS A 345 21.32 -7.67 12.16
N GLU A 346 20.55 -6.64 12.50
CA GLU A 346 19.71 -6.61 13.70
C GLU A 346 18.26 -7.07 13.48
N CYS A 347 17.85 -7.23 12.22
CA CYS A 347 16.43 -7.36 11.87
C CYS A 347 15.75 -8.58 12.51
N PRO A 348 14.61 -8.40 13.22
CA PRO A 348 13.89 -9.50 13.86
C PRO A 348 12.85 -10.19 12.96
N THR A 349 12.35 -9.53 11.91
CA THR A 349 11.22 -10.01 11.08
C THR A 349 11.63 -10.29 9.64
N ALA A 350 11.10 -11.38 9.06
CA ALA A 350 11.39 -11.76 7.68
C ALA A 350 10.91 -10.73 6.64
N ASP A 351 9.75 -10.11 6.88
CA ASP A 351 9.16 -9.13 5.96
C ASP A 351 10.00 -7.85 5.89
N THR A 352 10.46 -7.34 7.03
CA THR A 352 11.35 -6.17 7.06
C THR A 352 12.69 -6.52 6.42
N LEU A 353 13.20 -7.73 6.65
CA LEU A 353 14.44 -8.20 6.04
C LEU A 353 14.39 -8.26 4.51
N GLU A 354 13.24 -8.65 3.92
CA GLU A 354 13.02 -8.68 2.47
C GLU A 354 13.19 -7.29 1.86
N HIS A 355 12.56 -6.28 2.46
CA HIS A 355 12.64 -4.89 2.00
C HIS A 355 14.04 -4.31 2.19
N VAL A 356 14.70 -4.58 3.33
CA VAL A 356 16.08 -4.13 3.58
C VAL A 356 17.05 -4.73 2.57
N LEU A 357 16.95 -6.03 2.30
CA LEU A 357 17.82 -6.70 1.34
C LEU A 357 17.57 -6.22 -0.10
N SER A 358 16.31 -5.93 -0.45
CA SER A 358 15.94 -5.33 -1.73
C SER A 358 16.54 -3.94 -1.92
N ALA A 359 16.53 -3.12 -0.86
CA ALA A 359 17.15 -1.80 -0.87
C ALA A 359 18.67 -1.90 -1.08
N ILE A 360 19.33 -2.82 -0.36
CA ILE A 360 20.77 -3.09 -0.54
C ILE A 360 21.07 -3.56 -1.97
N CYS A 361 20.23 -4.44 -2.53
CA CYS A 361 20.37 -4.91 -3.90
C CYS A 361 20.25 -3.76 -4.91
N SER A 362 19.29 -2.85 -4.72
CA SER A 362 19.10 -1.69 -5.59
C SER A 362 20.27 -0.70 -5.51
N LEU A 363 20.82 -0.49 -4.30
CA LEU A 363 22.01 0.34 -4.11
C LEU A 363 23.29 -0.31 -4.64
N SER A 364 23.35 -1.64 -4.72
CA SER A 364 24.50 -2.39 -5.25
C SER A 364 24.78 -2.16 -6.73
N ALA A 365 23.86 -1.50 -7.45
CA ALA A 365 24.08 -1.05 -8.82
C ALA A 365 25.20 0.01 -8.93
N SER A 366 25.54 0.69 -7.82
CA SER A 366 26.69 1.59 -7.76
C SER A 366 27.98 0.84 -7.41
N ASP A 367 29.07 1.17 -8.10
CA ASP A 367 30.40 0.60 -7.89
C ASP A 367 30.92 0.74 -6.46
N THR A 368 30.58 1.85 -5.78
CA THR A 368 31.00 2.08 -4.39
C THR A 368 30.32 1.10 -3.44
N SER A 369 29.00 0.96 -3.56
CA SER A 369 28.21 -0.02 -2.80
C SER A 369 28.70 -1.43 -3.05
N TYR A 370 28.94 -1.77 -4.31
CA TYR A 370 29.43 -3.08 -4.73
C TYR A 370 30.73 -3.47 -4.04
N ARG A 371 31.71 -2.54 -3.97
CA ARG A 371 32.99 -2.77 -3.30
C ARG A 371 32.83 -2.98 -1.80
N VAL A 372 31.99 -2.17 -1.14
CA VAL A 372 31.71 -2.31 0.30
C VAL A 372 31.08 -3.68 0.61
N LEU A 373 30.08 -4.08 -0.17
CA LEU A 373 29.39 -5.36 0.00
C LEU A 373 30.32 -6.56 -0.29
N SER A 374 31.14 -6.47 -1.33
CA SER A 374 32.10 -7.52 -1.70
C SER A 374 33.20 -7.72 -0.65
N GLY A 375 33.57 -6.66 0.06
CA GLY A 375 34.55 -6.70 1.16
C GLY A 375 33.99 -7.22 2.49
N SER A 376 32.67 -7.28 2.66
CA SER A 376 32.04 -7.65 3.94
C SER A 376 31.79 -9.15 4.05
N THR A 377 32.71 -9.87 4.71
CA THR A 377 32.56 -11.31 4.97
C THR A 377 31.29 -11.64 5.77
N MET A 378 30.94 -10.82 6.78
CA MET A 378 29.74 -11.06 7.58
C MET A 378 28.45 -10.94 6.77
N PHE A 379 28.38 -9.96 5.85
CA PHE A 379 27.27 -9.82 4.93
C PHE A 379 27.15 -11.04 4.02
N ILE A 380 28.27 -11.48 3.43
CA ILE A 380 28.33 -12.61 2.51
C ILE A 380 27.89 -13.93 3.18
N ILE A 381 28.33 -14.18 4.42
CA ILE A 381 27.92 -15.36 5.18
C ILE A 381 26.41 -15.31 5.46
N ARG A 382 25.87 -14.15 5.85
CA ARG A 382 24.45 -14.01 6.17
C ARG A 382 23.55 -14.20 4.94
N ILE A 383 23.90 -13.64 3.78
CA ILE A 383 23.12 -13.90 2.55
C ILE A 383 23.19 -15.37 2.14
N ALA A 384 24.30 -16.08 2.37
CA ALA A 384 24.39 -17.51 2.11
C ALA A 384 23.48 -18.34 3.03
N GLU A 385 23.30 -17.91 4.29
CA GLU A 385 22.35 -18.54 5.20
C GLU A 385 20.89 -18.28 4.78
N LEU A 386 20.59 -17.09 4.27
CA LEU A 386 19.27 -16.78 3.68
C LEU A 386 19.00 -17.59 2.41
N ILE A 387 20.02 -17.88 1.60
CA ILE A 387 19.87 -18.80 0.46
C ILE A 387 19.48 -20.21 0.95
N LYS A 388 19.99 -20.65 2.10
CA LYS A 388 19.69 -21.98 2.64
C LYS A 388 18.29 -22.07 3.25
N HIS A 389 17.88 -21.07 4.03
CA HIS A 389 16.71 -21.18 4.92
C HIS A 389 15.64 -20.09 4.70
N GLY A 390 15.90 -19.09 3.87
CA GLY A 390 14.96 -18.01 3.59
C GLY A 390 13.74 -18.45 2.77
N ASN A 391 12.72 -17.59 2.75
CA ASN A 391 11.60 -17.73 1.82
C ASN A 391 12.08 -17.54 0.36
N ILE A 392 11.25 -17.89 -0.63
CA ILE A 392 11.65 -17.86 -2.04
C ILE A 392 12.11 -16.47 -2.52
N ARG A 393 11.52 -15.39 -1.97
CA ARG A 393 11.88 -14.02 -2.32
C ARG A 393 13.24 -13.62 -1.77
N LEU A 394 13.49 -13.88 -0.48
CA LEU A 394 14.78 -13.68 0.18
C LEU A 394 15.87 -14.51 -0.49
N GLN A 395 15.57 -15.77 -0.87
CA GLN A 395 16.48 -16.62 -1.63
C GLN A 395 16.82 -15.99 -2.99
N HIS A 396 15.83 -15.49 -3.73
CA HIS A 396 16.06 -14.84 -5.02
C HIS A 396 16.94 -13.60 -4.89
N ILE A 397 16.62 -12.67 -3.97
CA ILE A 397 17.39 -11.43 -3.78
C ILE A 397 18.81 -11.75 -3.30
N SER A 398 18.97 -12.67 -2.34
CA SER A 398 20.27 -13.10 -1.82
C SER A 398 21.13 -13.74 -2.91
N THR A 399 20.51 -14.59 -3.75
CA THR A 399 21.19 -15.24 -4.88
C THR A 399 21.58 -14.21 -5.94
N SER A 400 20.75 -13.21 -6.19
CA SER A 400 21.03 -12.09 -7.12
C SER A 400 22.23 -11.26 -6.69
N LEU A 401 22.28 -10.92 -5.40
CA LEU A 401 23.46 -10.27 -4.81
C LEU A 401 24.69 -11.17 -4.93
N LEU A 402 24.59 -12.43 -4.53
CA LEU A 402 25.72 -13.37 -4.55
C LEU A 402 26.28 -13.58 -5.98
N ALA A 403 25.42 -13.62 -6.99
CA ALA A 403 25.81 -13.75 -8.39
C ALA A 403 26.54 -12.51 -8.93
N LYS A 404 26.24 -11.33 -8.40
CA LYS A 404 26.86 -10.06 -8.82
C LYS A 404 28.21 -9.82 -8.12
N LEU A 405 28.29 -10.09 -6.81
CA LEU A 405 29.43 -9.71 -5.96
C LEU A 405 30.75 -10.40 -6.32
N SER A 406 31.86 -9.68 -6.13
CA SER A 406 33.22 -10.18 -6.37
C SER A 406 33.78 -10.73 -5.07
N ILE A 407 33.53 -12.02 -4.85
CA ILE A 407 33.82 -12.68 -3.57
C ILE A 407 35.23 -13.27 -3.58
N THR A 408 35.97 -13.08 -2.48
CA THR A 408 37.29 -13.69 -2.30
C THR A 408 37.20 -15.21 -2.22
N ASP A 409 38.27 -15.92 -2.59
CA ASP A 409 38.27 -17.39 -2.54
C ASP A 409 38.05 -17.94 -1.13
N SER A 410 38.53 -17.24 -0.09
CA SER A 410 38.25 -17.59 1.31
C SER A 410 36.75 -17.50 1.62
N ASN A 411 36.08 -16.41 1.23
CA ASN A 411 34.64 -16.26 1.43
C ASN A 411 33.84 -17.28 0.62
N LYS A 412 34.25 -17.59 -0.62
CA LYS A 412 33.61 -18.65 -1.44
C LYS A 412 33.68 -20.02 -0.76
N ILE A 413 34.79 -20.34 -0.09
CA ILE A 413 34.93 -21.58 0.68
C ILE A 413 34.02 -21.55 1.91
N ALA A 414 33.99 -20.43 2.63
CA ALA A 414 33.18 -20.28 3.85
C ALA A 414 31.68 -20.50 3.59
N ILE A 415 31.18 -20.10 2.41
CA ILE A 415 29.77 -20.26 2.03
C ILE A 415 29.47 -21.50 1.18
N ALA A 416 30.42 -22.44 1.05
CA ALA A 416 30.23 -23.66 0.26
C ALA A 416 28.96 -24.44 0.61
N GLY A 417 28.52 -24.39 1.87
CA GLY A 417 27.30 -25.05 2.34
C GLY A 417 26.00 -24.56 1.69
N CYS A 418 25.96 -23.42 1.00
CA CYS A 418 24.77 -22.97 0.27
C CYS A 418 24.64 -23.57 -1.14
N MET A 419 25.67 -24.25 -1.67
CA MET A 419 25.68 -24.75 -3.06
C MET A 419 24.55 -25.75 -3.34
N GLY A 420 24.20 -26.63 -2.39
CA GLY A 420 23.09 -27.57 -2.55
C GLY A 420 21.73 -26.87 -2.66
N SER A 421 21.55 -25.76 -1.91
CA SER A 421 20.36 -24.92 -2.02
C SER A 421 20.33 -24.16 -3.35
N LEU A 422 21.47 -23.66 -3.84
CA LEU A 422 21.55 -23.06 -5.18
C LEU A 422 21.15 -24.05 -6.29
N LEU A 423 21.57 -25.31 -6.21
CA LEU A 423 21.12 -26.35 -7.14
C LEU A 423 19.62 -26.56 -7.08
N LYS A 424 19.04 -26.65 -5.88
CA LYS A 424 17.58 -26.75 -5.71
C LYS A 424 16.86 -25.53 -6.33
N LEU A 425 17.43 -24.34 -6.20
CA LEU A 425 16.84 -23.11 -6.75
C LEU A 425 16.93 -23.03 -8.27
N MET A 426 17.89 -23.72 -8.90
CA MET A 426 17.92 -23.86 -10.36
C MET A 426 16.74 -24.66 -10.91
N GLU A 427 16.08 -25.49 -10.10
CA GLU A 427 14.85 -26.21 -10.47
C GLU A 427 13.61 -25.31 -10.35
N SER A 428 13.71 -24.12 -9.75
CA SER A 428 12.58 -23.23 -9.53
C SER A 428 12.32 -22.34 -10.75
N VAL A 429 11.12 -22.47 -11.34
CA VAL A 429 10.69 -21.64 -12.47
C VAL A 429 10.33 -20.22 -12.03
N LYS A 430 9.81 -20.05 -10.82
CA LYS A 430 9.46 -18.75 -10.24
C LYS A 430 10.36 -18.43 -9.04
N PRO A 431 10.72 -17.15 -8.80
CA PRO A 431 10.47 -15.99 -9.66
C PRO A 431 11.29 -16.03 -10.97
N ASP A 432 10.88 -15.23 -11.96
CA ASP A 432 11.56 -15.17 -13.25
C ASP A 432 13.04 -14.82 -13.09
N GLY A 433 13.90 -15.52 -13.83
CA GLY A 433 15.36 -15.35 -13.71
C GLY A 433 16.01 -16.12 -12.55
N MET A 434 15.25 -16.75 -11.66
CA MET A 434 15.80 -17.53 -10.53
C MET A 434 16.84 -18.56 -10.98
N GLN A 435 16.54 -19.31 -12.05
CA GLN A 435 17.44 -20.34 -12.58
C GLN A 435 18.76 -19.75 -13.07
N GLU A 436 18.72 -18.63 -13.77
CA GLU A 436 19.90 -17.96 -14.29
C GLU A 436 20.78 -17.42 -13.17
N VAL A 437 20.16 -16.74 -12.21
CA VAL A 437 20.85 -16.14 -11.07
C VAL A 437 21.47 -17.22 -10.19
N ALA A 438 20.75 -18.30 -9.91
CA ALA A 438 21.27 -19.44 -9.15
C ALA A 438 22.45 -20.11 -9.86
N THR A 439 22.36 -20.26 -11.19
CA THR A 439 23.46 -20.81 -12.00
C THR A 439 24.69 -19.91 -11.94
N LYS A 440 24.53 -18.59 -12.12
CA LYS A 440 25.64 -17.62 -12.06
C LYS A 440 26.32 -17.62 -10.70
N ALA A 441 25.54 -17.60 -9.62
CA ALA A 441 26.05 -17.69 -8.25
C ALA A 441 26.83 -19.00 -8.03
N LEU A 442 26.25 -20.15 -8.41
CA LEU A 442 26.88 -21.46 -8.24
C LEU A 442 28.18 -21.58 -9.05
N VAL A 443 28.17 -21.16 -10.32
CA VAL A 443 29.36 -21.14 -11.18
C VAL A 443 30.46 -20.25 -10.58
N SER A 444 30.10 -19.10 -9.99
CA SER A 444 31.06 -18.24 -9.28
C SER A 444 31.71 -18.97 -8.09
N LEU A 445 30.94 -19.69 -7.27
CA LEU A 445 31.49 -20.50 -6.17
C LEU A 445 32.39 -21.65 -6.66
N LEU A 446 32.09 -22.23 -7.83
CA LEU A 446 32.85 -23.33 -8.43
C LEU A 446 34.16 -22.89 -9.12
N SER A 447 34.47 -21.59 -9.13
CA SER A 447 35.80 -21.12 -9.48
C SER A 447 36.88 -21.72 -8.57
N VAL A 448 36.54 -21.98 -7.30
CA VAL A 448 37.45 -22.53 -6.28
C VAL A 448 37.49 -24.06 -6.32
N LYS A 449 38.71 -24.62 -6.29
CA LYS A 449 38.94 -26.07 -6.38
C LYS A 449 38.30 -26.87 -5.23
N ALA A 450 38.30 -26.33 -4.02
CA ALA A 450 37.68 -26.97 -2.85
C ALA A 450 36.17 -27.15 -3.05
N ASN A 451 35.48 -26.09 -3.46
CA ASN A 451 34.03 -26.10 -3.70
C ASN A 451 33.61 -27.10 -4.80
N ARG A 452 34.41 -27.22 -5.87
CA ARG A 452 34.18 -28.25 -6.90
C ARG A 452 34.18 -29.66 -6.34
N LYS A 453 35.14 -29.97 -5.45
CA LYS A 453 35.22 -31.29 -4.82
C LYS A 453 34.05 -31.51 -3.86
N GLU A 454 33.68 -30.48 -3.12
CA GLU A 454 32.58 -30.52 -2.16
C GLU A 454 31.24 -30.80 -2.83
N LEU A 455 30.93 -30.06 -3.90
CA LEU A 455 29.67 -30.22 -4.64
C LEU A 455 29.50 -31.66 -5.19
N VAL A 456 30.57 -32.23 -5.73
CA VAL A 456 30.56 -33.59 -6.31
C VAL A 456 30.74 -34.68 -5.23
N ARG A 457 31.09 -34.30 -3.99
CA ARG A 457 31.15 -35.24 -2.86
C ARG A 457 29.75 -35.60 -2.39
N GLU A 458 28.84 -34.65 -2.38
CA GLU A 458 27.44 -34.87 -1.99
C GLU A 458 26.65 -35.59 -3.09
N GLU A 459 26.27 -36.84 -2.84
CA GLU A 459 25.51 -37.65 -3.81
C GLU A 459 24.18 -37.00 -4.20
N LYS A 460 23.48 -36.39 -3.24
CA LYS A 460 22.20 -35.68 -3.49
C LYS A 460 22.36 -34.56 -4.52
N ASN A 461 23.44 -33.79 -4.44
CA ASN A 461 23.71 -32.69 -5.38
C ASN A 461 24.05 -33.23 -6.78
N LEU A 462 24.81 -34.32 -6.83
CA LEU A 462 25.18 -34.98 -8.07
C LEU A 462 23.95 -35.57 -8.78
N MET A 463 23.05 -36.23 -8.04
CA MET A 463 21.81 -36.79 -8.59
C MET A 463 20.87 -35.70 -9.13
N ARG A 464 20.71 -34.57 -8.42
CA ARG A 464 19.94 -33.41 -8.93
C ARG A 464 20.51 -32.87 -10.23
N LEU A 465 21.83 -32.68 -10.28
CA LEU A 465 22.51 -32.21 -11.48
C LEU A 465 22.31 -33.16 -12.67
N VAL A 466 22.39 -34.48 -12.45
CA VAL A 466 22.14 -35.48 -13.49
C VAL A 466 20.68 -35.43 -13.98
N GLN A 467 19.72 -35.32 -13.07
CA GLN A 467 18.29 -35.21 -13.43
C GLN A 467 17.99 -33.93 -14.23
N MET A 468 18.66 -32.82 -13.93
CA MET A 468 18.54 -31.57 -14.69
C MET A 468 19.18 -31.65 -16.08
N LEU A 469 20.14 -32.56 -16.31
CA LEU A 469 20.77 -32.77 -17.62
C LEU A 469 19.97 -33.72 -18.52
N ASP A 470 18.93 -34.37 -18.01
CA ASP A 470 18.10 -35.23 -18.85
C ASP A 470 17.30 -34.37 -19.84
N PRO A 471 17.45 -34.54 -21.17
CA PRO A 471 16.72 -33.73 -22.15
C PRO A 471 15.20 -33.87 -22.08
N LYS A 472 14.69 -34.85 -21.32
CA LYS A 472 13.26 -35.04 -21.04
C LYS A 472 12.75 -34.12 -19.93
N ASN A 473 13.63 -33.37 -19.26
CA ASN A 473 13.28 -32.49 -18.16
C ASN A 473 12.99 -31.08 -18.67
N ASP A 474 11.72 -30.78 -18.93
CA ASP A 474 11.29 -29.47 -19.42
C ASP A 474 11.27 -28.37 -18.34
N LEU A 475 11.56 -28.70 -17.07
CA LEU A 475 11.48 -27.75 -15.96
C LEU A 475 12.67 -26.77 -15.92
N VAL A 476 13.84 -27.18 -16.43
CA VAL A 476 15.07 -26.39 -16.36
C VAL A 476 15.70 -26.28 -17.74
N SER A 477 16.02 -25.06 -18.16
CA SER A 477 16.74 -24.87 -19.41
C SER A 477 18.10 -25.58 -19.36
N GLU A 478 18.34 -26.50 -20.30
CA GLU A 478 19.50 -27.39 -20.37
C GLU A 478 20.85 -26.64 -20.33
N LYS A 479 20.87 -25.37 -20.75
CA LYS A 479 22.07 -24.49 -20.71
C LYS A 479 22.61 -24.29 -19.28
N PHE A 480 21.74 -24.28 -18.28
CA PHE A 480 22.08 -24.01 -16.89
C PHE A 480 22.87 -25.17 -16.23
N PRO A 481 22.36 -26.42 -16.21
CA PRO A 481 23.13 -27.55 -15.69
C PRO A 481 24.41 -27.81 -16.48
N VAL A 482 24.40 -27.60 -17.81
CA VAL A 482 25.61 -27.70 -18.65
C VAL A 482 26.69 -26.71 -18.20
N ALA A 483 26.33 -25.47 -17.87
CA ALA A 483 27.27 -24.47 -17.35
C ALA A 483 27.88 -24.90 -16.01
N VAL A 484 27.10 -25.49 -15.11
CA VAL A 484 27.57 -26.02 -13.82
C VAL A 484 28.58 -27.16 -14.05
N VAL A 485 28.28 -28.12 -14.93
CA VAL A 485 29.22 -29.20 -15.27
C VAL A 485 30.50 -28.64 -15.88
N ALA A 486 30.40 -27.66 -16.79
CA ALA A 486 31.56 -27.02 -17.40
C ALA A 486 32.45 -26.32 -16.35
N ALA A 487 31.85 -25.71 -15.33
CA ALA A 487 32.56 -25.07 -14.22
C ALA A 487 33.26 -26.08 -13.29
N ILE A 488 32.60 -27.19 -12.95
CA ILE A 488 33.23 -28.31 -12.20
C ILE A 488 34.44 -28.85 -12.97
N MET A 489 34.33 -28.97 -14.29
CA MET A 489 35.37 -29.52 -15.14
C MET A 489 36.52 -28.54 -15.46
N ALA A 490 36.31 -27.23 -15.29
CA ALA A 490 37.32 -26.20 -15.58
C ALA A 490 38.61 -26.35 -14.75
N GLY A 491 38.53 -26.95 -13.55
CA GLY A 491 39.67 -27.13 -12.65
C GLY A 491 40.54 -28.37 -12.89
N GLY A 492 40.25 -29.18 -13.92
CA GLY A 492 41.07 -30.35 -14.29
C GLY A 492 41.13 -31.48 -13.25
N SER A 493 40.24 -31.50 -12.25
CA SER A 493 40.27 -32.50 -11.18
C SER A 493 39.83 -33.89 -11.70
N GLN A 494 40.78 -34.83 -11.74
CA GLN A 494 40.49 -36.22 -12.14
C GLN A 494 39.45 -36.90 -11.22
N GLY A 495 39.43 -36.55 -9.93
CA GLY A 495 38.44 -37.08 -8.99
C GLY A 495 37.01 -36.63 -9.31
N CYS A 496 36.81 -35.33 -9.60
CA CYS A 496 35.50 -34.81 -9.99
C CYS A 496 35.05 -35.43 -11.32
N ARG A 497 35.97 -35.55 -12.29
CA ARG A 497 35.73 -36.21 -13.58
C ARG A 497 35.23 -37.65 -13.41
N LYS A 498 35.94 -38.47 -12.63
CA LYS A 498 35.57 -39.88 -12.38
C LYS A 498 34.18 -39.99 -11.77
N LYS A 499 33.86 -39.16 -10.78
CA LYS A 499 32.54 -39.15 -10.14
C LYS A 499 31.41 -38.72 -11.08
N LEU A 500 31.62 -37.68 -11.90
CA LEU A 500 30.64 -37.27 -12.91
C LEU A 500 30.40 -38.36 -13.96
N MET A 501 31.45 -39.06 -14.40
CA MET A 501 31.31 -40.20 -15.31
C MET A 501 30.56 -41.36 -14.66
N ALA A 502 30.87 -41.69 -13.40
CA ALA A 502 30.18 -42.73 -12.64
C ALA A 502 28.68 -42.41 -12.44
N ALA A 503 28.33 -41.13 -12.34
CA ALA A 503 26.93 -40.68 -12.23
C ALA A 503 26.19 -40.58 -13.57
N GLY A 504 26.78 -40.98 -14.69
CA GLY A 504 26.11 -41.00 -16.00
C GLY A 504 26.05 -39.67 -16.75
N VAL A 505 26.71 -38.61 -16.26
CA VAL A 505 26.71 -37.27 -16.87
C VAL A 505 27.19 -37.28 -18.33
N TYR A 506 28.10 -38.20 -18.67
CA TYR A 506 28.65 -38.31 -20.03
C TYR A 506 27.56 -38.57 -21.08
N GLY A 507 26.64 -39.51 -20.82
CA GLY A 507 25.59 -39.88 -21.78
C GLY A 507 24.58 -38.76 -22.00
N HIS A 508 24.24 -38.02 -20.94
CA HIS A 508 23.38 -36.85 -21.05
C HIS A 508 24.04 -35.71 -21.82
N LEU A 509 25.31 -35.38 -21.52
CA LEU A 509 26.05 -34.35 -22.24
C LEU A 509 26.27 -34.67 -23.72
N GLN A 510 26.41 -35.94 -24.08
CA GLN A 510 26.53 -36.36 -25.48
C GLN A 510 25.25 -36.00 -26.26
N ARG A 511 24.08 -36.37 -25.75
CA ARG A 511 22.79 -36.03 -26.37
C ARG A 511 22.58 -34.51 -26.44
N LEU A 512 22.88 -33.79 -25.37
CA LEU A 512 22.79 -32.32 -25.36
C LEU A 512 23.76 -31.65 -26.34
N ALA A 513 24.93 -32.25 -26.58
CA ALA A 513 25.89 -31.77 -27.58
C ALA A 513 25.43 -32.05 -29.01
N GLU A 514 24.71 -33.15 -29.24
CA GLU A 514 24.04 -33.47 -30.51
C GLU A 514 22.86 -32.52 -30.78
N MET A 515 22.18 -32.05 -29.73
CA MET A 515 21.12 -31.03 -29.79
C MET A 515 21.65 -29.58 -29.86
N ASP A 516 22.96 -29.38 -30.03
CA ASP A 516 23.61 -28.06 -30.11
C ASP A 516 23.37 -27.12 -28.91
N VAL A 517 23.17 -27.68 -27.71
CA VAL A 517 23.00 -26.90 -26.48
C VAL A 517 24.28 -26.15 -26.14
N ALA A 518 24.13 -24.85 -25.83
CA ALA A 518 25.25 -23.96 -25.55
C ALA A 518 26.17 -24.51 -24.44
N GLY A 519 27.45 -24.65 -24.76
CA GLY A 519 28.48 -25.13 -23.81
C GLY A 519 28.58 -26.66 -23.67
N ALA A 520 27.65 -27.44 -24.21
CA ALA A 520 27.63 -28.90 -24.03
C ALA A 520 28.84 -29.59 -24.67
N LYS A 521 29.18 -29.21 -25.92
CA LYS A 521 30.39 -29.69 -26.62
C LYS A 521 31.67 -29.43 -25.83
N LYS A 522 31.81 -28.24 -25.24
CA LYS A 522 32.98 -27.85 -24.42
C LYS A 522 33.03 -28.59 -23.09
N ALA A 523 31.89 -28.80 -22.44
CA ALA A 523 31.79 -29.60 -21.22
C ALA A 523 32.17 -31.07 -21.49
N LEU A 524 31.65 -31.64 -22.58
CA LEU A 524 31.92 -33.01 -23.01
C LEU A 524 33.40 -33.25 -23.29
N GLN A 525 34.05 -32.37 -24.06
CA GLN A 525 35.49 -32.43 -24.35
C GLN A 525 36.34 -32.41 -23.06
N ARG A 526 35.97 -31.58 -22.08
CA ARG A 526 36.68 -31.54 -20.79
C ARG A 526 36.43 -32.77 -19.94
N LEU A 527 35.24 -33.38 -20.05
CA LEU A 527 34.85 -34.60 -19.34
C LEU A 527 35.57 -35.83 -19.91
N SER A 528 35.66 -35.99 -21.23
CA SER A 528 36.40 -37.09 -21.88
C SER A 528 37.90 -37.05 -21.60
N GLY A 529 38.42 -35.89 -21.19
CA GLY A 529 39.85 -35.60 -21.23
C GLY A 529 40.34 -35.58 -22.67
N ASN A 530 41.58 -35.16 -22.90
CA ASN A 530 42.23 -35.18 -24.22
C ASN A 530 42.52 -36.64 -24.70
N ARG A 531 41.54 -37.55 -24.66
CA ARG A 531 41.64 -38.88 -25.25
C ARG A 531 41.35 -38.89 -26.75
N LEU A 532 40.82 -37.80 -27.32
CA LEU A 532 40.46 -37.74 -28.75
C LEU A 532 41.61 -37.40 -29.70
N THR A 533 42.84 -37.16 -29.22
CA THR A 533 44.01 -37.00 -30.10
C THR A 533 44.95 -38.21 -30.16
N SER A 534 44.76 -39.25 -29.34
CA SER A 534 45.66 -40.42 -29.32
C SER A 534 45.05 -41.72 -29.84
N ILE A 535 43.79 -41.73 -30.29
CA ILE A 535 43.12 -42.95 -30.80
C ILE A 535 42.93 -42.90 -32.32
N PHE A 536 42.88 -41.72 -32.94
CA PHE A 536 42.76 -41.58 -34.41
C PHE A 536 44.09 -41.41 -35.16
N SER A 537 45.24 -41.30 -34.47
CA SER A 537 46.57 -41.18 -35.10
C SER A 537 47.37 -42.48 -35.13
N ARG A 538 46.81 -43.61 -34.65
CA ARG A 538 47.54 -44.88 -34.53
C ARG A 538 47.05 -46.03 -35.41
N ASN A 539 46.01 -45.82 -36.24
CA ASN A 539 45.46 -46.84 -37.15
C ASN A 539 45.20 -46.32 -38.58
N TRP A 540 46.17 -45.59 -39.16
CA TRP A 540 46.25 -45.40 -40.62
C TRP A 540 47.65 -45.81 -41.11
N ARG A 541 47.77 -47.13 -41.31
CA ARG A 541 48.51 -47.89 -42.33
C ARG A 541 49.93 -47.46 -42.73
N GLU A 542 50.87 -48.36 -42.40
CA GLU A 542 51.55 -49.17 -43.43
C GLU A 542 50.56 -50.10 -44.14
#